data_AF-A0A089MD43-F1
#
_entry.id   AF-A0A089MD43-F1
#
_cell.length_a   1.000
_cell.length_b   1.000
_cell.length_c   1.000
_cell.angle_alpha   90.00
_cell.angle_beta   90.00
_cell.angle_gamma   90.00
#
_symmetry.space_group_name_H-M   'P 1'
#
loop_
_entity.id
_entity.type
_entity.pdbx_description
1 polymer ?
#
loop_
_entity_poly.entity_id
_entity_poly.type
_entity_poly.pdbx_seq_one_letter_code
_entity_poly.pdbx_strand_id
1 'polypeptide(L)'
;MARRSSEIVGMRELEKAFKRLGKVPQTVATKSAKAGARIPLKAAKRNAPVDEGNLKGAIVMKAERRVKVGKKVYDIMIDPAKNDLFVKMSKAGNRSYYPASQEYGWITETGKYIPGYRFLKRSITEHEREIERTMIDVGRREAERALNTR
;
A
#
# COMPACT_ATOMS: atom_id res chain seq x y z
N MET A 1 -2.65 -14.90 -17.08
CA MET A 1 -2.76 -13.44 -16.82
C MET A 1 -2.88 -12.75 -18.15
N ALA A 2 -4.04 -12.17 -18.46
CA ALA A 2 -4.24 -11.46 -19.72
C ALA A 2 -3.34 -10.21 -19.79
N ARG A 3 -2.49 -10.13 -20.82
CA ARG A 3 -1.81 -8.89 -21.21
C ARG A 3 -2.88 -7.86 -21.56
N ARG A 4 -3.21 -6.95 -20.65
CA ARG A 4 -4.03 -5.78 -20.99
C ARG A 4 -3.14 -4.79 -21.74
N SER A 5 -3.48 -4.49 -22.99
CA SER A 5 -3.01 -3.31 -23.70
C SER A 5 -3.77 -2.06 -23.22
N SER A 6 -3.84 -1.85 -21.89
CA SER A 6 -4.41 -0.62 -21.35
C SER A 6 -3.30 0.42 -21.32
N GLU A 7 -3.32 1.32 -22.30
CA GLU A 7 -2.52 2.54 -22.24
C GLU A 7 -2.79 3.23 -20.90
N ILE A 8 -1.75 3.35 -20.08
CA ILE A 8 -1.87 4.01 -18.79
C ILE A 8 -2.04 5.52 -19.04
N VAL A 9 -3.18 6.06 -18.62
CA VAL A 9 -3.53 7.47 -18.83
C VAL A 9 -2.48 8.37 -18.17
N GLY A 10 -1.91 9.31 -18.93
CA GLY A 10 -0.91 10.27 -18.45
C GLY A 10 0.54 9.78 -18.50
N MET A 11 0.79 8.51 -18.85
CA MET A 11 2.15 7.96 -18.86
C MET A 11 3.01 8.58 -19.96
N ARG A 12 2.44 8.81 -21.16
CA ARG A 12 3.15 9.42 -22.29
C ARG A 12 3.64 10.83 -21.96
N GLU A 13 2.84 11.61 -21.25
CA GLU A 13 3.17 12.96 -20.80
C GLU A 13 4.28 12.94 -19.75
N LEU A 14 4.19 12.00 -18.80
CA LEU A 14 5.24 11.80 -17.79
C LEU A 14 6.58 11.43 -18.44
N GLU A 15 6.57 10.51 -19.40
CA GLU A 15 7.77 10.13 -20.17
C GLU A 15 8.37 11.33 -20.92
N LYS A 16 7.54 12.16 -21.56
CA LYS A 16 8.00 13.39 -22.22
C LYS A 16 8.64 14.35 -21.21
N ALA A 17 8.06 14.52 -20.03
CA ALA A 17 8.62 15.36 -18.97
C ALA A 17 9.99 14.82 -18.50
N PHE A 18 10.11 13.50 -18.32
CA PHE A 18 11.38 12.86 -17.94
C PHE A 18 12.45 13.04 -19.02
N LYS A 19 12.10 12.87 -20.31
CA LYS A 19 13.02 13.11 -21.43
C LYS A 19 13.55 14.54 -21.45
N ARG A 20 12.66 15.54 -21.25
CA ARG A 20 13.06 16.96 -21.19
C ARG A 20 13.98 17.26 -20.01
N LEU A 21 13.76 16.60 -18.87
CA LEU A 21 14.49 16.86 -17.65
C LEU A 21 15.84 16.14 -17.60
N GLY A 22 15.95 14.99 -18.28
CA GLY A 22 17.15 14.16 -18.37
C GLY A 22 17.45 13.42 -17.07
N LYS A 23 17.94 14.14 -16.05
CA LYS A 23 18.24 13.58 -14.71
C LYS A 23 17.08 13.84 -13.75
N VAL A 24 16.18 12.87 -13.62
CA VAL A 24 14.99 12.98 -12.76
C VAL A 24 15.36 12.92 -11.27
N PRO A 25 14.98 13.92 -10.45
CA PRO A 25 15.21 13.88 -9.02
C PRO A 25 14.46 12.74 -8.34
N GLN A 26 15.09 12.10 -7.35
CA GLN A 26 14.47 11.04 -6.56
C GLN A 26 13.19 11.50 -5.80
N THR A 27 13.05 12.80 -5.59
CA THR A 27 11.87 13.41 -4.95
C THR A 27 10.58 13.14 -5.74
N VAL A 28 10.66 13.06 -7.07
CA VAL A 28 9.52 12.75 -7.95
C VAL A 28 8.97 11.36 -7.63
N ALA A 29 9.82 10.33 -7.66
CA ALA A 29 9.44 8.96 -7.31
C ALA A 29 8.94 8.85 -5.87
N THR A 30 9.58 9.58 -4.95
CA THR A 30 9.19 9.55 -3.52
C THR A 30 7.80 10.14 -3.29
N LYS A 31 7.51 11.31 -3.88
CA LYS A 31 6.21 11.97 -3.72
C LYS A 31 5.10 11.22 -4.45
N SER A 32 5.38 10.71 -5.64
CA SER A 32 4.45 9.86 -6.41
C SER A 32 4.07 8.60 -5.62
N ALA A 33 5.04 7.80 -5.18
CA ALA A 33 4.79 6.58 -4.41
C ALA A 33 4.05 6.86 -3.09
N LYS A 34 4.39 7.95 -2.39
CA LYS A 34 3.71 8.35 -1.14
C LYS A 34 2.26 8.74 -1.39
N ALA A 35 1.97 9.41 -2.51
CA ALA A 35 0.61 9.78 -2.88
C ALA A 35 -0.23 8.53 -3.20
N GLY A 36 0.30 7.62 -4.01
CA GLY A 36 -0.33 6.33 -4.31
C GLY A 36 -0.63 5.53 -3.05
N ALA A 37 0.33 5.39 -2.15
CA ALA A 37 0.18 4.59 -0.92
C ALA A 37 -0.81 5.17 0.11
N ARG A 38 -1.10 6.48 0.07
CA ARG A 38 -2.12 7.09 0.94
C ARG A 38 -3.54 6.59 0.66
N ILE A 39 -3.82 6.16 -0.57
CA ILE A 39 -5.12 5.64 -0.97
C ILE A 39 -5.41 4.30 -0.27
N PRO A 40 -4.61 3.23 -0.46
CA PRO A 40 -4.82 1.96 0.23
C PRO A 40 -4.68 2.11 1.74
N LEU A 41 -3.84 3.02 2.27
CA LEU A 41 -3.81 3.30 3.71
C LEU A 41 -5.18 3.72 4.25
N LYS A 42 -5.83 4.69 3.59
CA LYS A 42 -7.15 5.18 4.00
C LYS A 42 -8.22 4.10 3.82
N ALA A 43 -8.20 3.39 2.69
CA ALA A 43 -9.14 2.32 2.41
C ALA A 43 -9.00 1.15 3.40
N ALA A 44 -7.78 0.71 3.70
CA ALA A 44 -7.51 -0.33 4.68
C ALA A 44 -8.02 0.06 6.07
N LYS A 45 -7.77 1.30 6.51
CA LYS A 45 -8.29 1.80 7.79
C LYS A 45 -9.81 1.88 7.86
N ARG A 46 -10.47 2.17 6.74
CA ARG A 46 -11.94 2.21 6.64
C ARG A 46 -12.53 0.80 6.67
N ASN A 47 -11.86 -0.14 5.99
CA ASN A 47 -12.35 -1.51 5.82
C ASN A 47 -11.91 -2.46 6.94
N ALA A 48 -11.04 -2.02 7.85
CA ALA A 48 -10.59 -2.81 8.99
C ALA A 48 -11.77 -3.16 9.91
N PRO A 49 -11.91 -4.43 10.32
CA PRO A 49 -12.89 -4.83 11.31
C PRO A 49 -12.85 -3.95 12.56
N VAL A 50 -14.03 -3.49 12.98
CA VAL A 50 -14.20 -2.58 14.12
C VAL A 50 -14.79 -3.38 15.27
N ASP A 51 -13.91 -3.91 16.11
CA ASP A 51 -14.29 -4.40 17.44
C ASP A 51 -13.96 -3.27 18.45
N GLU A 52 -12.68 -3.14 18.81
CA GLU A 52 -12.17 -2.07 19.69
C GLU A 52 -11.45 -0.93 18.94
N GLY A 53 -11.39 -1.01 17.60
CA GLY A 53 -10.65 -0.05 16.75
C GLY A 53 -9.12 -0.19 16.76
N ASN A 54 -8.57 -1.08 17.59
CA ASN A 54 -7.13 -1.36 17.69
C ASN A 54 -6.49 -1.69 16.34
N LEU A 55 -7.15 -2.54 15.54
CA LEU A 55 -6.67 -2.95 14.22
C LEU A 55 -6.56 -1.74 13.26
N LYS A 56 -7.59 -0.90 13.21
CA LYS A 56 -7.60 0.35 12.42
C LYS A 56 -6.46 1.29 12.84
N GLY A 57 -6.25 1.44 14.15
CA GLY A 57 -5.18 2.26 14.71
C GLY A 57 -3.77 1.68 14.49
N ALA A 58 -3.66 0.40 14.14
CA ALA A 58 -2.38 -0.27 13.90
C ALA A 58 -1.97 -0.33 12.42
N ILE A 59 -2.84 0.00 11.48
CA ILE A 59 -2.46 0.04 10.07
C ILE A 59 -1.57 1.26 9.83
N VAL A 60 -0.35 1.01 9.37
CA VAL A 60 0.68 2.01 9.10
C VAL A 60 1.17 1.91 7.67
N MET A 61 1.70 3.04 7.18
CA MET A 61 2.41 3.11 5.91
C MET A 61 3.91 3.14 6.20
N LYS A 62 4.60 2.05 5.92
CA LYS A 62 6.04 1.89 6.17
C LYS A 62 6.80 2.07 4.87
N ALA A 63 7.80 2.94 4.87
CA ALA A 63 8.67 3.09 3.71
C ALA A 63 9.67 1.94 3.64
N GLU A 64 9.77 1.25 2.50
CA GLU A 64 10.77 0.20 2.29
C GLU A 64 12.19 0.81 2.34
N ARG A 65 13.15 0.02 2.85
CA ARG A 65 14.58 0.38 2.83
C ARG A 65 15.01 0.54 1.37
N ARG A 66 15.70 1.65 1.08
CA ARG A 66 16.19 1.92 -0.28
C ARG A 66 17.34 0.96 -0.63
N VAL A 67 17.08 0.02 -1.53
CA VAL A 67 18.12 -0.85 -2.11
C VAL A 67 18.58 -0.35 -3.48
N LYS A 68 17.67 0.24 -4.28
CA LYS A 68 17.96 0.77 -5.62
C LYS A 68 17.68 2.27 -5.69
N VAL A 69 18.58 3.05 -6.30
CA VAL A 69 18.38 4.49 -6.52
C VAL A 69 17.20 4.69 -7.47
N GLY A 70 16.38 5.72 -7.22
CA GLY A 70 15.19 6.02 -8.02
C GLY A 70 13.96 5.16 -7.69
N LYS A 71 14.10 4.07 -6.93
CA LYS A 71 12.96 3.25 -6.47
C LYS A 71 12.46 3.74 -5.10
N LYS A 72 11.15 3.91 -4.96
CA LYS A 72 10.50 4.08 -3.66
C LYS A 72 9.22 3.26 -3.57
N VAL A 73 9.09 2.53 -2.47
CA VAL A 73 7.94 1.67 -2.16
C VAL A 73 7.48 1.98 -0.75
N TYR A 74 6.17 1.88 -0.54
CA TYR A 74 5.52 2.02 0.75
C TYR A 74 4.62 0.80 0.96
N ASP A 75 4.86 0.09 2.05
CA ASP A 75 4.03 -1.02 2.49
C ASP A 75 2.89 -0.51 3.35
N ILE A 76 1.67 -0.99 3.10
CA ILE A 76 0.55 -0.83 4.01
C ILE A 76 0.48 -2.09 4.85
N MET A 77 0.86 -1.98 6.12
CA MET A 77 1.04 -3.12 7.01
C MET A 77 0.52 -2.82 8.40
N ILE A 78 0.40 -3.86 9.22
CA ILE A 78 0.17 -3.70 10.64
C ILE A 78 1.48 -3.33 11.32
N ASP A 79 1.40 -2.36 12.24
CA ASP A 79 2.54 -1.88 13.00
C ASP A 79 3.15 -3.01 13.84
N PRO A 80 4.41 -3.41 13.57
CA PRO A 80 5.08 -4.43 14.37
C PRO A 80 5.24 -4.03 15.84
N ALA A 81 5.23 -2.73 16.16
CA ALA A 81 5.29 -2.22 17.53
C ALA A 81 4.04 -2.52 18.34
N LYS A 82 2.94 -2.94 17.69
CA LYS A 82 1.67 -3.30 18.33
C LYS A 82 1.41 -4.81 18.37
N ASN A 83 2.46 -5.61 18.17
CA ASN A 83 2.32 -7.06 18.15
C ASN A 83 1.90 -7.64 19.50
N ASP A 84 2.23 -6.97 20.60
CA ASP A 84 1.74 -7.28 21.95
C ASP A 84 0.20 -7.33 22.03
N LEU A 85 -0.48 -6.45 21.28
CA LEU A 85 -1.95 -6.42 21.21
C LEU A 85 -2.54 -7.55 20.34
N PHE A 86 -1.79 -8.00 19.34
CA PHE A 86 -2.33 -8.83 18.25
C PHE A 86 -1.84 -10.28 18.26
N VAL A 87 -0.76 -10.56 18.98
CA VAL A 87 -0.16 -11.89 19.07
C VAL A 87 -0.61 -12.54 20.35
N LYS A 88 -1.24 -13.71 20.24
CA LYS A 88 -1.56 -14.57 21.39
C LYS A 88 -0.80 -15.87 21.30
N MET A 89 -0.25 -16.30 22.43
CA MET A 89 0.42 -17.58 22.58
C MET A 89 -0.53 -18.56 23.27
N SER A 90 -0.70 -19.74 22.69
CA SER A 90 -1.42 -20.84 23.33
C SER A 90 -0.55 -21.50 24.42
N LYS A 91 -1.17 -22.30 25.30
CA LYS A 91 -0.45 -23.11 26.29
C LYS A 91 0.56 -24.09 25.66
N ALA A 92 0.30 -24.52 24.42
CA ALA A 92 1.18 -25.39 23.65
C ALA A 92 2.30 -24.64 22.90
N GLY A 93 2.43 -23.32 23.09
CA GLY A 93 3.44 -22.50 22.42
C GLY A 93 3.09 -22.06 20.99
N ASN A 94 1.91 -22.43 20.47
CA ASN A 94 1.47 -21.97 19.15
C ASN A 94 1.13 -20.48 19.17
N ARG A 95 1.61 -19.76 18.14
CA ARG A 95 1.40 -18.33 17.96
C ARG A 95 0.22 -18.05 17.04
N SER A 96 -0.77 -17.31 17.53
CA SER A 96 -1.89 -16.80 16.73
C SER A 96 -1.73 -15.31 16.50
N TYR A 97 -2.00 -14.84 15.28
CA TYR A 97 -1.88 -13.44 14.91
C TYR A 97 -3.20 -12.90 14.38
N TYR A 98 -3.87 -12.09 15.20
CA TYR A 98 -5.23 -11.63 14.95
C TYR A 98 -5.42 -10.94 13.57
N PRO A 99 -4.54 -9.99 13.15
CA PRO A 99 -4.68 -9.35 11.84
C PRO A 99 -4.61 -10.32 10.67
N ALA A 100 -3.79 -11.39 10.74
CA ALA A 100 -3.74 -12.39 9.69
C ALA A 100 -5.03 -13.22 9.63
N SER A 101 -5.59 -13.59 10.78
CA SER A 101 -6.91 -14.24 10.83
C SER A 101 -8.00 -13.34 10.25
N GLN A 102 -8.00 -12.04 10.56
CA GLN A 102 -8.95 -11.10 9.98
C GLN A 102 -8.75 -10.89 8.47
N GLU A 103 -7.52 -10.96 7.97
CA GLU A 103 -7.24 -10.79 6.54
C GLU A 103 -7.60 -12.05 5.72
N TYR A 104 -7.18 -13.23 6.18
CA TYR A 104 -7.23 -14.48 5.41
C TYR A 104 -8.31 -15.47 5.86
N GLY A 105 -8.89 -15.28 7.03
CA GLY A 105 -9.81 -16.21 7.66
C GLY A 105 -9.09 -17.22 8.56
N TRP A 106 -9.87 -18.08 9.21
CA TRP A 106 -9.36 -19.13 10.10
C TRP A 106 -10.36 -20.30 10.20
N ILE A 107 -9.93 -21.41 10.78
CA ILE A 107 -10.77 -22.58 11.05
C ILE A 107 -11.08 -22.59 12.55
N THR A 108 -12.35 -22.81 12.92
CA THR A 108 -12.79 -22.94 14.32
C THR A 108 -12.34 -24.28 14.91
N GLU A 109 -12.42 -24.42 16.24
CA GLU A 109 -12.15 -25.69 16.93
C GLU A 109 -13.05 -26.84 16.42
N THR A 110 -14.26 -26.51 15.97
CA THR A 110 -15.23 -27.43 15.37
C THR A 110 -14.97 -27.74 13.88
N GLY A 111 -13.88 -27.22 13.30
CA GLY A 111 -13.51 -27.47 11.91
C GLY A 111 -14.19 -26.57 10.86
N LYS A 112 -15.03 -25.61 11.27
CA LYS A 112 -15.71 -24.68 10.36
C LYS A 112 -14.77 -23.57 9.90
N TYR A 113 -14.66 -23.34 8.59
CA TYR A 113 -13.92 -22.21 8.06
C TYR A 113 -14.71 -20.89 8.17
N ILE A 114 -14.06 -19.85 8.68
CA ILE A 114 -14.55 -18.47 8.71
C ILE A 114 -13.71 -17.66 7.72
N PRO A 115 -14.32 -17.06 6.69
CA PRO A 115 -13.59 -16.27 5.70
C PRO A 115 -13.07 -14.96 6.28
N GLY A 116 -11.89 -14.54 5.85
CA GLY A 116 -11.32 -13.24 6.21
C GLY A 116 -11.95 -12.08 5.44
N TYR A 117 -11.89 -10.89 6.04
CA TYR A 117 -12.39 -9.63 5.48
C TYR A 117 -11.56 -9.13 4.29
N ARG A 118 -10.30 -9.56 4.19
CA ARG A 118 -9.35 -9.12 3.14
C ARG A 118 -9.19 -7.60 3.09
N PHE A 119 -9.17 -6.95 4.25
CA PHE A 119 -9.22 -5.49 4.37
C PHE A 119 -7.95 -4.82 3.81
N LEU A 120 -6.78 -5.46 3.89
CA LEU A 120 -5.55 -4.99 3.26
C LEU A 120 -5.57 -5.28 1.75
N LYS A 121 -5.88 -6.50 1.34
CA LYS A 121 -5.90 -6.87 -0.09
C LYS A 121 -6.89 -6.00 -0.88
N ARG A 122 -8.12 -5.86 -0.38
CA ARG A 122 -9.18 -5.07 -1.02
C ARG A 122 -8.83 -3.59 -1.10
N SER A 123 -8.07 -3.07 -0.13
CA SER A 123 -7.61 -1.68 -0.16
C SER A 123 -6.76 -1.35 -1.39
N ILE A 124 -6.08 -2.35 -1.97
CA ILE A 124 -5.30 -2.20 -3.20
C ILE A 124 -6.13 -2.59 -4.41
N THR A 125 -6.71 -3.80 -4.42
CA THR A 125 -7.36 -4.33 -5.63
C THR A 125 -8.59 -3.54 -6.06
N GLU A 126 -9.32 -2.94 -5.12
CA GLU A 126 -10.50 -2.11 -5.45
C GLU A 126 -10.12 -0.68 -5.87
N HIS A 127 -8.88 -0.26 -5.64
CA HIS A 127 -8.41 1.11 -5.87
C HIS A 127 -7.23 1.18 -6.87
N GLU A 128 -6.94 0.09 -7.59
CA GLU A 128 -5.78 -0.05 -8.49
C GLU A 128 -5.66 1.11 -9.49
N ARG A 129 -6.76 1.43 -10.19
CA ARG A 129 -6.80 2.53 -11.17
C ARG A 129 -6.61 3.91 -10.53
N GLU A 130 -7.17 4.11 -9.34
CA GLU A 130 -7.04 5.38 -8.61
C GLU A 130 -5.59 5.59 -8.15
N ILE A 131 -4.96 4.52 -7.64
CA ILE A 131 -3.56 4.51 -7.23
C ILE A 131 -2.66 4.84 -8.43
N GLU A 132 -2.82 4.13 -9.54
CA GLU A 132 -2.02 4.33 -10.76
C GLU A 132 -2.13 5.76 -11.28
N ARG A 133 -3.36 6.25 -11.47
CA ARG A 133 -3.62 7.62 -11.95
C ARG A 133 -3.00 8.66 -11.01
N THR A 134 -3.21 8.52 -9.71
CA THR A 134 -2.67 9.46 -8.71
C THR A 134 -1.15 9.49 -8.71
N MET A 135 -0.51 8.32 -8.84
CA MET A 135 0.95 8.23 -8.91
C MET A 135 1.50 8.96 -10.14
N ILE A 136 0.85 8.81 -11.29
CA ILE A 136 1.28 9.45 -12.55
C ILE A 136 1.03 10.95 -12.52
N ASP A 137 -0.15 11.38 -12.08
CA ASP A 137 -0.50 12.80 -11.99
C ASP A 137 0.46 13.56 -11.04
N VAL A 138 0.75 12.97 -9.88
CA VAL A 138 1.72 13.55 -8.94
C VAL A 138 3.14 13.48 -9.50
N GLY A 139 3.53 12.36 -10.12
CA GLY A 139 4.83 12.23 -10.76
C GLY A 139 5.07 13.30 -11.82
N ARG A 140 4.09 13.54 -12.69
CA ARG A 140 4.14 14.54 -13.75
C ARG A 140 4.26 15.95 -13.17
N ARG A 141 3.41 16.30 -12.21
CA ARG A 141 3.45 17.62 -11.56
C ARG A 141 4.79 17.89 -10.89
N GLU A 142 5.37 16.89 -10.24
CA GLU A 142 6.68 17.05 -9.59
C GLU A 142 7.83 17.12 -10.61
N ALA A 143 7.73 16.41 -11.74
CA ALA A 143 8.69 16.53 -12.83
C ALA A 143 8.64 17.92 -13.48
N GLU A 144 7.44 18.43 -13.75
CA GLU A 144 7.22 19.79 -14.29
C GLU A 144 7.74 20.87 -13.32
N ARG A 145 7.49 20.73 -12.01
CA ARG A 145 8.06 21.63 -11.00
C ARG A 145 9.59 21.64 -11.03
N ALA A 146 10.20 20.47 -11.18
CA ALA A 146 11.64 20.34 -11.27
C ALA A 146 12.22 20.93 -12.58
N LEU A 147 11.44 20.98 -13.67
CA LEU A 147 11.82 21.74 -14.88
C LEU A 147 11.83 23.25 -14.62
N ASN A 148 10.84 23.77 -13.89
CA ASN A 148 10.67 25.21 -13.67
C ASN A 148 11.61 25.81 -12.61
N THR A 149 12.30 24.97 -11.84
CA THR A 149 13.26 25.41 -10.81
C THR A 149 14.71 25.41 -11.35
N ARG A 150 14.89 25.05 -12.62
CA ARG A 150 16.18 24.92 -13.29
C ARG A 150 16.49 26.15 -14.11
#